data_AF-A0A5B0FKQ3-F1
#
_entry.id   AF-A0A5B0FKQ3-F1
#
_cell.length_a   1.000
_cell.length_b   1.000
_cell.length_c   1.000
_cell.angle_alpha   90.00
_cell.angle_beta   90.00
_cell.angle_gamma   90.00
#
_symmetry.space_group_name_H-M   'P 1'
#
loop_
_entity.id
_entity.type
_entity.pdbx_description
1 polymer ?
#
loop_
_entity_poly.entity_id
_entity_poly.type
_entity_poly.pdbx_seq_one_letter_code
_entity_poly.pdbx_strand_id
1 'polypeptide(L)'
;MELFFSRLFFFLITLATSQSMAQSDDLAQKLFKAHPTFKDAALTQRRFKQKDILPLISRRQGNPMYTIEKVGESFEGRTIQMLKIGTGKKKVLLWTQMHGDEPTATMASFDMFNFLEGKNDGFDSFRKELLEKTTLYFVPMLNPDGAERYQRRTMQGIDMNRDAAARQTPEAMILKGLVDRLKPDYGFNLHDQSPRYSAGRSPKVATISFLATSYDYELSINDVRQRSMQLIVGMNRILQNYIPGQVARYSDDHEPRGFGDNVQKWGTTLVLIESGGYVGDPEKQYIRQLNFMAILSALGKIADNSLTKENREDYYKIPENGRWVYDLVVRNATVRQSGKSFTADLGINRNEVSYSNATKFFYYSKIEDFGDLHPQYGSQELDAKGYTIEKGKVYPTAYKNVSEISKLNALDLLRQGYTYVRLAADSNTRALGLYFTTTPLHILRSGQAAPSGTPGLGNTATFILKKDGKIKYAVINGFVHDLDNFSAEKGQGIVE
;
A
#
# COMPACT_ATOMS: atom_id res chain seq x y z
N MET A 1 -7.05 27.58 -50.83
CA MET A 1 -5.84 27.82 -50.01
C MET A 1 -6.14 27.69 -48.51
N GLU A 2 -7.21 28.29 -48.00
CA GLU A 2 -7.64 28.17 -46.58
C GLU A 2 -7.92 26.73 -46.09
N LEU A 3 -8.55 25.88 -46.91
CA LEU A 3 -8.76 24.46 -46.56
C LEU A 3 -7.46 23.64 -46.44
N PHE A 4 -6.41 24.05 -47.16
CA PHE A 4 -5.11 23.37 -47.12
C PHE A 4 -4.32 23.79 -45.88
N PHE A 5 -4.37 25.08 -45.52
CA PHE A 5 -3.80 25.60 -44.28
C PHE A 5 -4.52 25.03 -43.04
N SER A 6 -5.85 24.90 -43.07
CA SER A 6 -6.63 24.28 -41.99
C SER A 6 -6.25 22.81 -41.77
N ARG A 7 -6.12 22.01 -42.86
CA ARG A 7 -5.72 20.60 -42.77
C ARG A 7 -4.26 20.40 -42.37
N LEU A 8 -3.34 21.25 -42.85
CA LEU A 8 -1.93 21.21 -42.46
C LEU A 8 -1.74 21.60 -40.99
N PHE A 9 -2.50 22.60 -40.51
CA PHE A 9 -2.50 23.01 -39.11
C PHE A 9 -3.08 21.93 -38.20
N PHE A 10 -4.18 21.28 -38.59
CA PHE A 10 -4.75 20.14 -37.86
C PHE A 10 -3.78 18.95 -37.81
N PHE A 11 -3.11 18.64 -38.93
CA PHE A 11 -2.11 17.58 -39.01
C PHE A 11 -0.90 17.85 -38.09
N LEU A 12 -0.39 19.08 -38.09
CA LEU A 12 0.72 19.50 -37.22
C LEU A 12 0.35 19.43 -35.72
N ILE A 13 -0.87 19.83 -35.35
CA ILE A 13 -1.37 19.69 -33.97
C ILE A 13 -1.45 18.22 -33.56
N THR A 14 -2.00 17.35 -34.42
CA THR A 14 -2.09 15.90 -34.11
C THR A 14 -0.70 15.26 -33.96
N LEU A 15 0.27 15.63 -34.80
CA LEU A 15 1.63 15.09 -34.72
C LEU A 15 2.35 15.52 -33.42
N ALA A 16 2.18 16.78 -33.01
CA ALA A 16 2.76 17.32 -31.78
C ALA A 16 2.16 16.68 -30.51
N THR A 17 0.86 16.37 -30.52
CA THR A 17 0.23 15.64 -29.41
C THR A 17 0.74 14.21 -29.29
N SER A 18 0.84 13.47 -30.41
CA SER A 18 1.33 12.09 -30.44
C SER A 18 2.79 11.97 -30.01
N GLN A 19 3.67 12.88 -30.45
CA GLN A 19 5.09 12.87 -30.03
C GLN A 19 5.25 13.09 -28.53
N SER A 20 4.49 14.02 -27.93
CA SER A 20 4.59 14.28 -26.49
C SER A 20 4.04 13.15 -25.61
N MET A 21 3.00 12.45 -26.08
CA MET A 21 2.50 11.26 -25.38
C MET A 21 3.52 10.12 -25.42
N ALA A 22 4.14 9.87 -26.57
CA ALA A 22 5.17 8.86 -26.74
C ALA A 22 6.42 9.13 -25.89
N GLN A 23 6.85 10.39 -25.77
CA GLN A 23 7.99 10.77 -24.93
C GLN A 23 7.73 10.55 -23.43
N SER A 24 6.50 10.84 -22.96
CA SER A 24 6.08 10.59 -21.58
C SER A 24 6.09 9.10 -21.24
N ASP A 25 5.61 8.26 -22.15
CA ASP A 25 5.56 6.81 -21.94
C ASP A 25 6.97 6.19 -22.01
N ASP A 26 7.85 6.71 -22.87
CA ASP A 26 9.28 6.33 -22.93
C ASP A 26 10.03 6.68 -21.63
N LEU A 27 9.85 7.88 -21.08
CA LEU A 27 10.46 8.27 -19.80
C LEU A 27 10.02 7.34 -18.67
N ALA A 28 8.72 7.09 -18.54
CA ALA A 28 8.19 6.20 -17.51
C ALA A 28 8.77 4.79 -17.62
N GLN A 29 8.89 4.27 -18.85
CA GLN A 29 9.51 2.96 -19.09
C GLN A 29 10.97 2.92 -18.66
N LYS A 30 11.74 3.96 -18.99
CA LYS A 30 13.14 4.08 -18.57
C LYS A 30 13.26 4.15 -17.05
N LEU A 31 12.46 5.00 -16.39
CA LEU A 31 12.43 5.14 -14.93
C LEU A 31 12.08 3.82 -14.23
N PHE A 32 11.03 3.13 -14.69
CA PHE A 32 10.63 1.85 -14.14
C PHE A 32 11.77 0.81 -14.21
N LYS A 33 12.42 0.68 -15.37
CA LYS A 33 13.53 -0.25 -15.58
C LYS A 33 14.78 0.11 -14.75
N ALA A 34 15.04 1.39 -14.55
CA ALA A 34 16.22 1.87 -13.84
C ALA A 34 16.05 1.90 -12.31
N HIS A 35 14.83 1.75 -11.78
CA HIS A 35 14.56 1.78 -10.34
C HIS A 35 15.50 0.89 -9.48
N PRO A 36 15.84 -0.36 -9.86
CA PRO A 36 16.76 -1.18 -9.07
C PRO A 36 18.13 -0.54 -8.81
N THR A 37 18.61 0.33 -9.71
CA THR A 37 19.87 1.07 -9.56
C THR A 37 19.79 2.17 -8.49
N PHE A 38 18.61 2.74 -8.28
CA PHE A 38 18.38 3.85 -7.35
C PHE A 38 17.72 3.41 -6.04
N LYS A 39 17.24 2.17 -5.97
CA LYS A 39 16.60 1.60 -4.78
C LYS A 39 17.54 1.66 -3.58
N ASP A 40 17.15 2.38 -2.54
CA ASP A 40 17.93 2.42 -1.30
C ASP A 40 17.90 1.06 -0.58
N ALA A 41 19.07 0.48 -0.37
CA ALA A 41 19.26 -0.85 0.21
C ALA A 41 18.99 -0.91 1.71
N ALA A 42 18.93 0.22 2.43
CA ALA A 42 18.61 0.22 3.85
C ALA A 42 17.12 -0.03 4.12
N LEU A 43 16.24 0.34 3.17
CA LEU A 43 14.79 0.26 3.32
C LEU A 43 14.24 -1.02 2.68
N THR A 44 14.53 -2.18 3.26
CA THR A 44 14.10 -3.48 2.70
C THR A 44 12.70 -3.90 3.11
N GLN A 45 12.20 -3.35 4.23
CA GLN A 45 10.88 -3.61 4.80
C GLN A 45 10.14 -2.31 5.04
N ARG A 46 8.81 -2.34 5.01
CA ARG A 46 7.98 -1.14 5.12
C ARG A 46 7.90 -0.58 6.55
N ARG A 47 8.18 -1.38 7.57
CA ARG A 47 8.07 -0.97 8.99
C ARG A 47 9.37 -0.41 9.57
N PHE A 48 10.08 0.42 8.78
CA PHE A 48 11.25 1.16 9.25
C PHE A 48 10.86 2.30 10.20
N LYS A 49 11.84 2.80 10.93
CA LYS A 49 11.73 3.80 11.98
C LYS A 49 12.43 5.09 11.58
N GLN A 50 12.23 6.17 12.33
CA GLN A 50 12.88 7.43 11.99
C GLN A 50 14.40 7.29 12.00
N LYS A 51 14.94 6.53 12.98
CA LYS A 51 16.38 6.24 13.07
C LYS A 51 16.97 5.58 11.83
N ASP A 52 16.16 4.88 11.02
CA ASP A 52 16.62 4.18 9.82
C ASP A 52 16.73 5.14 8.62
N ILE A 53 15.95 6.23 8.61
CA ILE A 53 15.99 7.26 7.55
C ILE A 53 16.93 8.43 7.89
N LEU A 54 17.20 8.70 9.16
CA LEU A 54 18.10 9.79 9.56
C LEU A 54 19.50 9.67 8.93
N PRO A 55 20.17 8.49 8.89
CA PRO A 55 21.44 8.34 8.19
C PRO A 55 21.34 8.65 6.69
N LEU A 56 20.20 8.32 6.06
CA LEU A 56 19.95 8.60 4.65
C LEU A 56 19.78 10.10 4.38
N ILE A 57 19.25 10.86 5.34
CA ILE A 57 19.21 12.33 5.27
C ILE A 57 20.61 12.90 5.56
N SER A 58 21.27 12.42 6.60
CA SER A 58 22.59 12.92 7.04
C SER A 58 23.66 12.80 5.97
N ARG A 59 23.67 11.73 5.15
CA ARG A 59 24.65 11.59 4.05
C ARG A 59 24.52 12.67 2.96
N ARG A 60 23.43 13.44 2.95
CA ARG A 60 23.17 14.55 2.04
C ARG A 60 23.52 15.91 2.64
N GLN A 61 23.87 15.96 3.93
CA GLN A 61 24.36 17.18 4.56
C GLN A 61 25.68 17.60 3.88
N GLY A 62 25.79 18.89 3.56
CA GLY A 62 26.94 19.43 2.82
C GLY A 62 26.95 19.16 1.31
N ASN A 63 26.01 18.37 0.77
CA ASN A 63 25.83 18.26 -0.68
C ASN A 63 25.21 19.57 -1.21
N PRO A 64 25.86 20.31 -2.14
CA PRO A 64 25.38 21.61 -2.61
C PRO A 64 24.06 21.54 -3.38
N MET A 65 23.62 20.36 -3.82
CA MET A 65 22.30 20.19 -4.43
C MET A 65 21.16 20.37 -3.42
N TYR A 66 21.42 20.16 -2.13
CA TYR A 66 20.40 20.11 -1.10
C TYR A 66 20.50 21.28 -0.12
N THR A 67 19.35 21.80 0.27
CA THR A 67 19.19 22.53 1.53
C THR A 67 18.34 21.68 2.46
N ILE A 68 18.91 21.25 3.59
CA ILE A 68 18.22 20.44 4.59
C ILE A 68 17.87 21.34 5.78
N GLU A 69 16.57 21.44 6.08
CA GLU A 69 16.03 22.32 7.11
C GLU A 69 15.32 21.47 8.18
N LYS A 70 15.60 21.71 9.47
CA LYS A 70 14.71 21.26 10.55
C LYS A 70 13.50 22.19 10.55
N VAL A 71 12.33 21.64 10.26
CA VAL A 71 11.07 22.41 10.15
C VAL A 71 10.21 22.35 11.40
N GLY A 72 10.59 21.51 12.36
CA GLY A 72 9.97 21.43 13.68
C GLY A 72 10.30 20.11 14.38
N GLU A 73 9.50 19.79 15.39
CA GLU A 73 9.55 18.53 16.13
C GLU A 73 8.14 17.98 16.30
N SER A 74 8.01 16.66 16.41
CA SER A 74 6.77 15.99 16.79
C SER A 74 6.44 16.22 18.27
N PHE A 75 5.30 15.70 18.72
CA PHE A 75 4.90 15.80 20.13
C PHE A 75 5.92 15.19 21.10
N GLU A 76 6.55 14.08 20.75
CA GLU A 76 7.62 13.45 21.56
C GLU A 76 9.03 14.03 21.29
N GLY A 77 9.14 15.15 20.59
CA GLY A 77 10.42 15.83 20.35
C GLY A 77 11.26 15.26 19.21
N ARG A 78 10.70 14.41 18.35
CA ARG A 78 11.44 13.88 17.19
C ARG A 78 11.53 14.92 16.09
N THR A 79 12.73 15.14 15.59
CA THR A 79 13.00 16.17 14.57
C THR A 79 12.26 15.87 13.27
N ILE A 80 11.55 16.84 12.71
CA ILE A 80 10.96 16.76 11.36
C ILE A 80 11.80 17.61 10.41
N GLN A 81 12.23 17.02 9.30
CA GLN A 81 13.16 17.63 8.35
C GLN A 81 12.53 17.78 6.96
N MET A 82 12.88 18.86 6.29
CA MET A 82 12.56 19.11 4.90
C MET A 82 13.85 19.13 4.07
N LEU A 83 13.84 18.45 2.92
CA LEU A 83 14.92 18.49 1.94
C LEU A 83 14.44 19.30 0.74
N LYS A 84 15.15 20.39 0.44
CA LYS A 84 14.93 21.21 -0.76
C LYS A 84 15.99 20.91 -1.81
N ILE A 85 15.57 20.72 -3.07
CA ILE A 85 16.45 20.54 -4.23
C ILE A 85 15.88 21.26 -5.46
N GLY A 86 16.77 21.78 -6.32
CA GLY A 86 16.39 22.56 -7.50
C GLY A 86 16.26 24.06 -7.25
N THR A 87 16.13 24.82 -8.34
CA THR A 87 16.15 26.29 -8.35
C THR A 87 15.04 26.90 -9.20
N GLY A 88 14.22 26.07 -9.85
CA GLY A 88 13.18 26.54 -10.74
C GLY A 88 11.98 27.17 -10.03
N LYS A 89 11.21 27.94 -10.79
CA LYS A 89 10.10 28.76 -10.25
C LYS A 89 8.91 27.94 -9.76
N LYS A 90 8.68 26.74 -10.32
CA LYS A 90 7.55 25.88 -9.95
C LYS A 90 7.88 25.16 -8.65
N LYS A 91 7.18 25.50 -7.57
CA LYS A 91 7.41 24.91 -6.25
C LYS A 91 6.53 23.68 -6.07
N VAL A 92 7.14 22.56 -5.70
CA VAL A 92 6.42 21.30 -5.46
C VAL A 92 6.68 20.84 -4.03
N LEU A 93 5.62 20.69 -3.23
CA LEU A 93 5.69 20.15 -1.86
C LEU A 93 5.25 18.68 -1.86
N LEU A 94 6.13 17.78 -1.43
CA LEU A 94 5.85 16.36 -1.30
C LEU A 94 5.98 15.98 0.16
N TRP A 95 4.95 15.39 0.75
CA TRP A 95 5.01 14.91 2.12
C TRP A 95 4.47 13.49 2.23
N THR A 96 5.09 12.71 3.11
CA THR A 96 4.78 11.31 3.33
C THR A 96 4.61 11.04 4.81
N GLN A 97 4.02 9.89 5.14
CA GLN A 97 3.80 9.43 6.52
C GLN A 97 3.19 10.51 7.42
N MET A 98 2.15 11.19 6.90
CA MET A 98 1.28 11.98 7.76
C MET A 98 0.48 11.06 8.70
N HIS A 99 0.15 9.87 8.20
CA HIS A 99 -0.13 8.71 9.02
C HIS A 99 1.12 7.85 9.17
N GLY A 100 1.45 7.41 10.39
CA GLY A 100 2.71 6.74 10.67
C GLY A 100 2.85 5.34 10.06
N ASP A 101 1.75 4.64 9.80
CA ASP A 101 1.67 3.30 9.21
C ASP A 101 1.67 3.27 7.68
N GLU A 102 1.94 4.41 7.03
CA GLU A 102 1.86 4.60 5.57
C GLU A 102 3.23 4.91 4.92
N PRO A 103 4.19 3.97 4.96
CA PRO A 103 5.61 4.19 4.66
C PRO A 103 5.98 4.14 3.17
N THR A 104 5.08 3.76 2.27
CA THR A 104 5.45 3.34 0.91
C THR A 104 6.13 4.46 0.12
N ALA A 105 5.52 5.65 0.14
CA ALA A 105 6.04 6.81 -0.56
C ALA A 105 7.29 7.40 0.10
N THR A 106 7.49 7.19 1.41
CA THR A 106 8.74 7.53 2.09
C THR A 106 9.90 6.73 1.49
N MET A 107 9.73 5.41 1.30
CA MET A 107 10.75 4.59 0.65
C MET A 107 11.04 5.07 -0.78
N ALA A 108 9.99 5.39 -1.54
CA ALA A 108 10.14 5.91 -2.90
C ALA A 108 10.85 7.27 -2.92
N SER A 109 10.64 8.13 -1.92
CA SER A 109 11.32 9.44 -1.82
C SER A 109 12.84 9.29 -1.68
N PHE A 110 13.30 8.29 -0.92
CA PHE A 110 14.74 8.01 -0.82
C PHE A 110 15.33 7.45 -2.12
N ASP A 111 14.55 6.68 -2.89
CA ASP A 111 14.96 6.25 -4.23
C ASP A 111 15.03 7.43 -5.19
N MET A 112 14.09 8.37 -5.10
CA MET A 112 14.09 9.60 -5.88
C MET A 112 15.32 10.46 -5.56
N PHE A 113 15.73 10.56 -4.30
CA PHE A 113 16.97 11.27 -3.97
C PHE A 113 18.20 10.61 -4.59
N ASN A 114 18.29 9.27 -4.52
CA ASN A 114 19.37 8.52 -5.19
C ASN A 114 19.34 8.73 -6.71
N PHE A 115 18.15 8.75 -7.29
CA PHE A 115 17.96 9.09 -8.69
C PHE A 115 18.46 10.49 -8.99
N LEU A 116 18.07 11.52 -8.24
CA LEU A 116 18.46 12.91 -8.49
C LEU A 116 19.98 13.15 -8.36
N GLU A 117 20.67 12.30 -7.59
CA GLU A 117 22.13 12.30 -7.43
C GLU A 117 22.89 11.53 -8.53
N GLY A 118 22.18 10.79 -9.38
CA GLY A 118 22.76 10.01 -10.47
C GLY A 118 23.40 10.88 -11.56
N LYS A 119 24.37 10.30 -12.28
CA LYS A 119 25.11 10.95 -13.36
C LYS A 119 25.55 9.94 -14.42
N ASN A 120 25.64 10.38 -15.68
CA ASN A 120 26.14 9.59 -16.82
C ASN A 120 25.38 8.27 -17.03
N ASP A 121 24.07 8.28 -16.82
CA ASP A 121 23.21 7.09 -16.86
C ASP A 121 22.02 7.26 -17.82
N GLY A 122 22.04 8.32 -18.64
CA GLY A 122 21.01 8.63 -19.62
C GLY A 122 19.85 9.47 -19.08
N PHE A 123 19.84 9.83 -17.79
CA PHE A 123 18.83 10.72 -17.20
C PHE A 123 19.33 12.15 -16.93
N ASP A 124 20.58 12.47 -17.26
CA ASP A 124 21.21 13.78 -16.98
C ASP A 124 20.40 14.96 -17.53
N SER A 125 19.93 14.86 -18.77
CA SER A 125 19.06 15.86 -19.40
C SER A 125 17.76 16.07 -18.61
N PHE A 126 17.12 14.97 -18.21
CA PHE A 126 15.85 15.01 -17.49
C PHE A 126 16.04 15.63 -16.10
N ARG A 127 17.08 15.22 -15.35
CA ARG A 127 17.39 15.80 -14.03
C ARG A 127 17.66 17.29 -14.12
N LYS A 128 18.47 17.70 -15.09
CA LYS A 128 18.80 19.11 -15.30
C LYS A 128 17.54 19.92 -15.57
N GLU A 129 16.72 19.50 -16.53
CA GLU A 129 15.48 20.20 -16.85
C GLU A 129 14.52 20.24 -15.65
N LEU A 130 14.34 19.11 -14.97
CA LEU A 130 13.50 19.03 -13.78
C LEU A 130 13.94 20.04 -12.72
N LEU A 131 15.23 20.07 -12.36
CA LEU A 131 15.76 20.93 -11.30
C LEU A 131 15.89 22.41 -11.69
N GLU A 132 16.02 22.73 -12.97
CA GLU A 132 16.00 24.11 -13.49
C GLU A 132 14.57 24.68 -13.57
N LYS A 133 13.56 23.82 -13.77
CA LYS A 133 12.15 24.25 -13.89
C LYS A 133 11.38 24.17 -12.58
N THR A 134 11.82 23.31 -11.67
CA THR A 134 11.15 23.09 -10.38
C THR A 134 12.08 23.33 -9.19
N THR A 135 11.47 23.65 -8.05
CA THR A 135 12.08 23.54 -6.73
C THR A 135 11.24 22.54 -5.95
N LEU A 136 11.84 21.42 -5.55
CA LEU A 136 11.18 20.32 -4.86
C LEU A 136 11.45 20.43 -3.36
N TYR A 137 10.40 20.29 -2.55
CA TYR A 137 10.44 20.30 -1.10
C TYR A 137 9.88 18.98 -0.59
N PHE A 138 10.74 18.12 -0.05
CA PHE A 138 10.34 16.81 0.48
C PHE A 138 10.28 16.83 2.00
N VAL A 139 9.18 16.35 2.57
CA VAL A 139 9.02 16.05 4.00
C VAL A 139 8.79 14.54 4.14
N PRO A 140 9.86 13.72 4.18
CA PRO A 140 9.76 12.27 4.05
C PRO A 140 9.23 11.54 5.30
N MET A 141 8.99 12.21 6.41
CA MET A 141 8.32 11.61 7.57
C MET A 141 7.72 12.71 8.43
N LEU A 142 6.45 13.02 8.20
CA LEU A 142 5.76 14.10 8.90
C LEU A 142 5.32 13.70 10.32
N ASN A 143 4.89 12.45 10.52
CA ASN A 143 4.47 11.90 11.82
C ASN A 143 5.44 10.80 12.29
N PRO A 144 6.65 11.17 12.77
CA PRO A 144 7.63 10.18 13.23
C PRO A 144 7.15 9.41 14.47
N ASP A 145 6.34 10.01 15.35
CA ASP A 145 5.84 9.33 16.56
C ASP A 145 4.87 8.19 16.22
N GLY A 146 4.03 8.40 15.21
CA GLY A 146 3.17 7.35 14.65
C GLY A 146 3.99 6.27 13.93
N ALA A 147 5.05 6.65 13.20
CA ALA A 147 5.92 5.71 12.50
C ALA A 147 6.67 4.77 13.47
N GLU A 148 7.12 5.29 14.62
CA GLU A 148 7.74 4.46 15.67
C GLU A 148 6.81 3.33 16.15
N ARG A 149 5.50 3.55 16.13
CA ARG A 149 4.48 2.59 16.57
C ARG A 149 3.79 1.85 15.43
N TYR A 150 4.10 2.20 14.18
CA TYR A 150 3.37 1.75 12.98
C TYR A 150 1.85 1.94 13.16
N GLN A 151 1.44 3.17 13.44
CA GLN A 151 0.05 3.54 13.65
C GLN A 151 -0.36 4.75 12.82
N ARG A 152 -1.64 4.82 12.47
CA ARG A 152 -2.23 5.93 11.72
C ARG A 152 -2.12 7.28 12.41
N ARG A 153 -2.49 7.35 13.69
CA ARG A 153 -2.67 8.62 14.42
C ARG A 153 -1.35 9.16 14.98
N THR A 154 -1.30 10.45 15.26
CA THR A 154 -0.18 11.07 16.00
C THR A 154 -0.10 10.50 17.44
N MET A 155 0.95 10.85 18.18
CA MET A 155 1.09 10.41 19.58
C MET A 155 -0.10 10.82 20.46
N GLN A 156 -0.69 11.98 20.18
CA GLN A 156 -1.86 12.51 20.89
C GLN A 156 -3.16 11.74 20.57
N GLY A 157 -3.12 10.75 19.67
CA GLY A 157 -4.30 10.00 19.24
C GLY A 157 -5.18 10.78 18.26
N ILE A 158 -4.63 11.81 17.59
CA ILE A 158 -5.34 12.63 16.60
C ILE A 158 -5.01 12.09 15.20
N ASP A 159 -6.03 11.94 14.35
CA ASP A 159 -5.82 11.74 12.92
C ASP A 159 -5.46 13.10 12.32
N MET A 160 -4.19 13.29 11.96
CA MET A 160 -3.71 14.56 11.43
C MET A 160 -4.41 14.94 10.12
N ASN A 161 -4.85 13.97 9.31
CA ASN A 161 -5.66 14.23 8.12
C ASN A 161 -7.15 14.46 8.46
N ARG A 162 -7.47 14.75 9.73
CA ARG A 162 -8.73 15.32 10.22
C ARG A 162 -8.50 16.54 11.11
N ASP A 163 -7.31 17.15 11.03
CA ASP A 163 -6.87 18.24 11.89
C ASP A 163 -6.35 19.48 11.10
N ALA A 164 -6.58 19.56 9.79
CA ALA A 164 -6.07 20.68 8.99
C ALA A 164 -6.69 22.04 9.36
N ALA A 165 -7.95 22.03 9.80
CA ALA A 165 -8.65 23.23 10.24
C ALA A 165 -8.26 23.66 11.66
N ALA A 166 -8.25 22.70 12.61
CA ALA A 166 -8.00 22.97 14.02
C ALA A 166 -6.51 23.07 14.37
N ARG A 167 -5.64 22.29 13.68
CA ARG A 167 -4.18 22.31 13.81
C ARG A 167 -3.72 22.10 15.25
N GLN A 168 -4.28 21.08 15.90
CA GLN A 168 -4.02 20.74 17.30
C GLN A 168 -2.68 20.01 17.51
N THR A 169 -2.15 19.35 16.48
CA THR A 169 -0.86 18.65 16.59
C THR A 169 0.29 19.53 16.08
N PRO A 170 1.51 19.40 16.64
CA PRO A 170 2.68 20.12 16.14
C PRO A 170 2.97 19.77 14.67
N GLU A 171 2.74 18.53 14.24
CA GLU A 171 2.91 18.09 12.86
C GLU A 171 1.95 18.82 11.90
N ALA A 172 0.69 19.00 12.30
CA ALA A 172 -0.31 19.74 11.54
C ALA A 172 0.09 21.23 11.40
N MET A 173 0.56 21.84 12.49
CA MET A 173 1.06 23.22 12.48
C MET A 173 2.29 23.37 11.57
N ILE A 174 3.22 22.41 11.60
CA ILE A 174 4.41 22.39 10.74
C ILE A 174 3.99 22.33 9.26
N LEU A 175 3.13 21.38 8.88
CA LEU A 175 2.69 21.25 7.49
C LEU A 175 1.97 22.52 7.01
N LYS A 176 1.06 23.08 7.82
CA LYS A 176 0.41 24.35 7.48
C LYS A 176 1.40 25.49 7.32
N GLY A 177 2.35 25.62 8.24
CA GLY A 177 3.40 26.65 8.18
C GLY A 177 4.26 26.53 6.92
N LEU A 178 4.55 25.30 6.48
CA LEU A 178 5.23 25.07 5.20
C LEU A 178 4.39 25.51 4.01
N VAL A 179 3.10 25.16 3.97
CA VAL A 179 2.21 25.60 2.88
C VAL A 179 2.15 27.13 2.80
N ASP A 180 2.02 27.81 3.94
CA ASP A 180 1.96 29.27 4.01
C ASP A 180 3.26 29.95 3.59
N ARG A 181 4.39 29.41 4.06
CA ARG A 181 5.73 29.94 3.79
C ARG A 181 6.16 29.69 2.34
N LEU A 182 5.95 28.47 1.85
CA LEU A 182 6.44 28.06 0.54
C LEU A 182 5.51 28.52 -0.58
N LYS A 183 4.19 28.56 -0.33
CA LYS A 183 3.14 28.76 -1.33
C LYS A 183 3.36 27.87 -2.56
N PRO A 184 3.30 26.53 -2.37
CA PRO A 184 3.63 25.60 -3.46
C PRO A 184 2.60 25.70 -4.59
N ASP A 185 3.07 25.61 -5.84
CA ASP A 185 2.20 25.56 -7.01
C ASP A 185 1.54 24.18 -7.13
N TYR A 186 2.28 23.14 -6.72
CA TYR A 186 1.88 21.74 -6.75
C TYR A 186 2.18 21.04 -5.43
N GLY A 187 1.37 20.05 -5.09
CA GLY A 187 1.58 19.21 -3.92
C GLY A 187 1.34 17.74 -4.21
N PHE A 188 2.06 16.89 -3.48
CA PHE A 188 1.82 15.45 -3.44
C PHE A 188 1.52 15.03 -2.00
N ASN A 189 0.27 14.64 -1.76
CA ASN A 189 -0.19 14.09 -0.50
C ASN A 189 -0.10 12.57 -0.58
N LEU A 190 0.92 11.98 0.06
CA LEU A 190 1.32 10.61 -0.21
C LEU A 190 0.94 9.69 0.97
N HIS A 191 -0.04 8.82 0.73
CA HIS A 191 -0.67 7.91 1.69
C HIS A 191 -0.51 6.44 1.28
N ASP A 192 -0.89 5.56 2.21
CA ASP A 192 -1.19 4.17 1.95
C ASP A 192 -2.65 3.88 2.29
N GLN A 193 -3.26 2.96 1.54
CA GLN A 193 -4.59 2.45 1.85
C GLN A 193 -4.56 0.96 2.21
N SER A 194 -5.70 0.48 2.69
CA SER A 194 -5.92 -0.96 2.92
C SER A 194 -5.65 -1.76 1.64
N PRO A 195 -4.96 -2.92 1.71
CA PRO A 195 -4.72 -3.76 0.53
C PRO A 195 -5.98 -4.41 -0.04
N ARG A 196 -7.14 -4.19 0.60
CA ARG A 196 -8.45 -4.79 0.30
C ARG A 196 -9.39 -3.85 -0.44
N TYR A 197 -8.90 -2.67 -0.83
CA TYR A 197 -9.60 -1.87 -1.83
C TYR A 197 -9.43 -2.52 -3.21
N SER A 198 -10.46 -2.44 -4.04
CA SER A 198 -10.44 -2.83 -5.44
C SER A 198 -10.66 -1.62 -6.34
N ALA A 199 -10.17 -1.70 -7.58
CA ALA A 199 -10.45 -0.72 -8.61
C ALA A 199 -11.83 -1.02 -9.22
N GLY A 200 -12.82 -0.20 -8.88
CA GLY A 200 -14.22 -0.49 -9.14
C GLY A 200 -14.70 -1.72 -8.38
N ARG A 201 -15.91 -2.16 -8.72
CA ARG A 201 -16.43 -3.45 -8.28
C ARG A 201 -15.84 -4.56 -9.13
N SER A 202 -14.63 -4.97 -8.79
CA SER A 202 -13.85 -5.95 -9.55
C SER A 202 -12.91 -6.76 -8.64
N PRO A 203 -12.36 -7.90 -9.11
CA PRO A 203 -11.36 -8.66 -8.37
C PRO A 203 -9.96 -8.01 -8.38
N LYS A 204 -9.80 -6.86 -9.05
CA LYS A 204 -8.51 -6.18 -9.17
C LYS A 204 -8.29 -5.30 -7.96
N VAL A 205 -7.30 -5.66 -7.13
CA VAL A 205 -6.87 -4.82 -6.01
C VAL A 205 -6.46 -3.43 -6.51
N ALA A 206 -6.88 -2.38 -5.81
CA ALA A 206 -6.49 -1.01 -6.10
C ALA A 206 -5.05 -0.81 -5.59
N THR A 207 -4.08 -1.08 -6.46
CA THR A 207 -2.65 -0.97 -6.14
C THR A 207 -2.26 0.49 -5.91
N ILE A 208 -2.75 1.39 -6.75
CA ILE A 208 -2.64 2.84 -6.59
C ILE A 208 -4.04 3.43 -6.71
N SER A 209 -4.40 4.34 -5.82
CA SER A 209 -5.59 5.18 -5.97
C SER A 209 -5.24 6.65 -5.95
N PHE A 210 -5.97 7.45 -6.72
CA PHE A 210 -5.76 8.88 -6.82
C PHE A 210 -6.94 9.68 -6.28
N LEU A 211 -6.68 10.90 -5.83
CA LEU A 211 -7.75 11.88 -5.58
C LEU A 211 -7.30 13.28 -6.00
N ALA A 212 -8.10 13.91 -6.87
CA ALA A 212 -8.10 15.36 -7.05
C ALA A 212 -9.10 15.95 -6.05
N THR A 213 -8.59 16.34 -4.88
CA THR A 213 -9.38 16.69 -3.70
C THR A 213 -10.42 17.77 -3.98
N SER A 214 -11.59 17.69 -3.37
CA SER A 214 -12.57 18.78 -3.44
C SER A 214 -12.13 19.94 -2.53
N TYR A 215 -12.68 21.13 -2.75
CA TYR A 215 -12.41 22.30 -1.90
C TYR A 215 -13.70 22.95 -1.35
N ASP A 216 -14.84 22.43 -1.77
CA ASP A 216 -16.19 22.81 -1.39
C ASP A 216 -17.15 21.60 -1.52
N TYR A 217 -18.36 21.73 -0.97
CA TYR A 217 -19.36 20.64 -0.96
C TYR A 217 -20.03 20.42 -2.32
N GLU A 218 -20.03 21.46 -3.15
CA GLU A 218 -20.55 21.46 -4.52
C GLU A 218 -19.66 20.69 -5.49
N LEU A 219 -18.47 20.26 -5.03
CA LEU A 219 -17.47 19.57 -5.83
C LEU A 219 -17.10 20.39 -7.08
N SER A 220 -16.96 21.71 -6.89
CA SER A 220 -16.62 22.63 -7.96
C SER A 220 -15.24 22.31 -8.54
N ILE A 221 -15.03 22.67 -9.81
CA ILE A 221 -13.76 22.50 -10.52
C ILE A 221 -13.21 23.89 -10.85
N ASN A 222 -12.22 24.35 -10.08
CA ASN A 222 -11.41 25.52 -10.43
C ASN A 222 -10.15 25.08 -11.18
N ASP A 223 -9.33 26.05 -11.60
CA ASP A 223 -8.09 25.79 -12.34
C ASP A 223 -7.10 24.89 -11.58
N VAL A 224 -7.06 25.00 -10.25
CA VAL A 224 -6.18 24.21 -9.39
C VAL A 224 -6.60 22.74 -9.42
N ARG A 225 -7.88 22.45 -9.14
CA ARG A 225 -8.42 21.09 -9.16
C ARG A 225 -8.38 20.48 -10.56
N GLN A 226 -8.64 21.28 -11.60
CA GLN A 226 -8.51 20.83 -12.99
C GLN A 226 -7.09 20.34 -13.29
N ARG A 227 -6.05 21.07 -12.90
CA ARG A 227 -4.67 20.62 -13.12
C ARG A 227 -4.35 19.35 -12.34
N SER A 228 -4.91 19.16 -11.14
CA SER A 228 -4.78 17.92 -10.38
C SER A 228 -5.38 16.73 -11.15
N MET A 229 -6.59 16.91 -11.70
CA MET A 229 -7.24 15.89 -12.54
C MET A 229 -6.39 15.56 -13.78
N GLN A 230 -5.90 16.57 -14.50
CA GLN A 230 -5.04 16.39 -15.67
C GLN A 230 -3.74 15.64 -15.33
N LEU A 231 -3.11 15.98 -14.21
CA LEU A 231 -1.89 15.31 -13.77
C LEU A 231 -2.17 13.83 -13.45
N ILE A 232 -3.28 13.55 -12.76
CA ILE A 232 -3.74 12.18 -12.46
C ILE A 232 -4.03 11.40 -13.75
N VAL A 233 -4.65 12.00 -14.76
CA VAL A 233 -4.89 11.35 -16.06
C VAL A 233 -3.57 10.89 -16.69
N GLY A 234 -2.57 11.76 -16.72
CA GLY A 234 -1.23 11.42 -17.21
C GLY A 234 -0.57 10.29 -16.42
N MET A 235 -0.70 10.31 -15.08
CA MET A 235 -0.17 9.26 -14.21
C MET A 235 -0.89 7.92 -14.39
N ASN A 236 -2.22 7.92 -14.47
CA ASN A 236 -3.03 6.74 -14.70
C ASN A 236 -2.64 6.07 -16.04
N ARG A 237 -2.55 6.84 -17.12
CA ARG A 237 -2.16 6.33 -18.45
C ARG A 237 -0.85 5.53 -18.39
N ILE A 238 0.15 6.05 -17.70
CA ILE A 238 1.43 5.38 -17.51
C ILE A 238 1.28 4.11 -16.65
N LEU A 239 0.56 4.18 -15.52
CA LEU A 239 0.40 3.07 -14.60
C LEU A 239 -0.37 1.89 -15.20
N GLN A 240 -1.27 2.12 -16.15
CA GLN A 240 -1.99 1.04 -16.85
C GLN A 240 -1.03 0.07 -17.59
N ASN A 241 0.17 0.50 -17.97
CA ASN A 241 1.16 -0.37 -18.60
C ASN A 241 1.79 -1.40 -17.62
N TYR A 242 1.65 -1.19 -16.32
CA TYR A 242 2.29 -2.00 -15.28
C TYR A 242 1.27 -2.72 -14.39
N ILE A 243 0.18 -2.02 -14.07
CA ILE A 243 -0.89 -2.49 -13.20
C ILE A 243 -2.26 -2.29 -13.88
N PRO A 244 -2.50 -2.92 -15.05
CA PRO A 244 -3.73 -2.71 -15.82
C PRO A 244 -4.97 -3.05 -15.00
N GLY A 245 -5.92 -2.11 -14.95
CA GLY A 245 -7.15 -2.22 -14.19
C GLY A 245 -7.00 -2.21 -12.66
N GLN A 246 -5.83 -1.85 -12.13
CA GLN A 246 -5.54 -1.79 -10.69
C GLN A 246 -5.28 -0.34 -10.21
N VAL A 247 -5.56 0.65 -11.05
CA VAL A 247 -5.60 2.07 -10.68
C VAL A 247 -7.05 2.46 -10.42
N ALA A 248 -7.29 3.17 -9.31
CA ALA A 248 -8.62 3.66 -8.94
C ALA A 248 -8.59 5.14 -8.56
N ARG A 249 -9.77 5.72 -8.29
CA ARG A 249 -9.90 7.02 -7.61
C ARG A 249 -10.66 6.86 -6.30
N TYR A 250 -10.42 7.72 -5.33
CA TYR A 250 -11.31 7.83 -4.17
C TYR A 250 -12.59 8.60 -4.53
N SER A 251 -13.62 8.44 -3.71
CA SER A 251 -14.74 9.40 -3.66
C SER A 251 -14.17 10.81 -3.44
N ASP A 252 -14.75 11.80 -4.12
CA ASP A 252 -14.37 13.20 -3.98
C ASP A 252 -15.22 13.96 -2.95
N ASP A 253 -15.95 13.24 -2.09
CA ASP A 253 -16.65 13.79 -0.93
C ASP A 253 -15.79 14.79 -0.16
N HIS A 254 -16.34 15.98 0.08
CA HIS A 254 -15.62 17.05 0.76
C HIS A 254 -15.39 16.75 2.25
N GLU A 255 -14.12 16.69 2.65
CA GLU A 255 -13.67 16.56 4.03
C GLU A 255 -12.95 17.86 4.46
N PRO A 256 -13.69 18.85 4.99
CA PRO A 256 -13.15 20.18 5.31
C PRO A 256 -12.09 20.17 6.42
N ARG A 257 -11.88 19.04 7.10
CA ARG A 257 -10.82 18.88 8.10
C ARG A 257 -9.55 18.22 7.53
N GLY A 258 -9.60 17.71 6.31
CA GLY A 258 -8.48 17.02 5.66
C GLY A 258 -7.45 17.99 5.11
N PHE A 259 -6.17 17.63 5.19
CA PHE A 259 -5.11 18.44 4.58
C PHE A 259 -5.20 18.44 3.06
N GLY A 260 -5.72 17.35 2.48
CA GLY A 260 -5.93 17.25 1.04
C GLY A 260 -6.80 18.38 0.49
N ASP A 261 -8.01 18.49 1.01
CA ASP A 261 -8.99 19.50 0.60
C ASP A 261 -8.53 20.91 0.93
N ASN A 262 -7.96 21.10 2.13
CA ASN A 262 -7.52 22.42 2.56
C ASN A 262 -6.32 22.93 1.76
N VAL A 263 -5.33 22.10 1.45
CA VAL A 263 -4.18 22.53 0.64
C VAL A 263 -4.61 22.88 -0.78
N GLN A 264 -5.57 22.15 -1.35
CA GLN A 264 -6.20 22.50 -2.62
C GLN A 264 -6.98 23.83 -2.52
N LYS A 265 -7.79 24.01 -1.46
CA LYS A 265 -8.52 25.25 -1.16
C LYS A 265 -7.59 26.45 -0.98
N TRP A 266 -6.40 26.26 -0.42
CA TRP A 266 -5.38 27.29 -0.25
C TRP A 266 -4.59 27.59 -1.54
N GLY A 267 -4.96 26.96 -2.66
CA GLY A 267 -4.47 27.31 -4.00
C GLY A 267 -3.40 26.39 -4.58
N THR A 268 -3.06 25.28 -3.91
CA THR A 268 -2.03 24.33 -4.38
C THR A 268 -2.66 23.26 -5.27
N THR A 269 -2.08 22.99 -6.45
CA THR A 269 -2.51 21.88 -7.33
C THR A 269 -2.14 20.56 -6.67
N LEU A 270 -3.07 19.93 -5.96
CA LEU A 270 -2.79 18.77 -5.14
C LEU A 270 -3.20 17.45 -5.80
N VAL A 271 -2.24 16.53 -5.89
CA VAL A 271 -2.52 15.11 -6.17
C VAL A 271 -2.33 14.32 -4.89
N LEU A 272 -3.38 13.62 -4.48
CA LEU A 272 -3.31 12.62 -3.42
C LEU A 272 -3.09 11.24 -4.05
N ILE A 273 -2.11 10.50 -3.55
CA ILE A 273 -1.78 9.13 -3.98
C ILE A 273 -1.93 8.19 -2.79
N GLU A 274 -2.61 7.07 -3.00
CA GLU A 274 -2.90 6.05 -2.01
C GLU A 274 -2.29 4.72 -2.46
N SER A 275 -1.25 4.28 -1.74
CA SER A 275 -0.55 3.03 -2.01
C SER A 275 -1.28 1.86 -1.34
N GLY A 276 -2.04 1.09 -2.13
CA GLY A 276 -2.86 -0.01 -1.63
C GLY A 276 -2.11 -1.33 -1.50
N GLY A 277 -2.66 -2.37 -2.11
CA GLY A 277 -2.11 -3.72 -2.10
C GLY A 277 -1.77 -4.22 -3.50
N TYR A 278 -0.76 -5.08 -3.58
CA TYR A 278 -0.43 -5.86 -4.76
C TYR A 278 -0.17 -7.30 -4.33
N VAL A 279 -0.76 -8.27 -5.03
CA VAL A 279 -0.70 -9.68 -4.64
C VAL A 279 0.75 -10.15 -4.65
N GLY A 280 1.23 -10.65 -3.50
CA GLY A 280 2.61 -11.11 -3.34
C GLY A 280 3.63 -10.03 -2.96
N ASP A 281 3.19 -8.78 -2.68
CA ASP A 281 4.08 -7.68 -2.29
C ASP A 281 3.76 -7.13 -0.88
N PRO A 282 3.87 -7.94 0.20
CA PRO A 282 3.51 -7.51 1.55
C PRO A 282 4.43 -6.41 2.12
N GLU A 283 5.63 -6.23 1.57
CA GLU A 283 6.57 -5.16 1.93
C GLU A 283 6.48 -3.95 0.99
N LYS A 284 5.50 -3.95 0.07
CA LYS A 284 5.20 -2.85 -0.86
C LYS A 284 6.39 -2.41 -1.72
N GLN A 285 7.30 -3.34 -2.06
CA GLN A 285 8.51 -3.05 -2.82
C GLN A 285 8.22 -2.82 -4.30
N TYR A 286 7.24 -3.52 -4.88
CA TYR A 286 6.75 -3.24 -6.22
C TYR A 286 5.96 -1.92 -6.25
N ILE A 287 5.13 -1.67 -5.24
CA ILE A 287 4.38 -0.41 -5.12
C ILE A 287 5.31 0.80 -4.90
N ARG A 288 6.43 0.62 -4.19
CA ARG A 288 7.52 1.60 -4.09
C ARG A 288 8.11 1.95 -5.45
N GLN A 289 8.38 0.96 -6.30
CA GLN A 289 8.85 1.17 -7.68
C GLN A 289 7.82 1.94 -8.52
N LEU A 290 6.54 1.62 -8.38
CA LEU A 290 5.46 2.33 -9.07
C LEU A 290 5.36 3.79 -8.61
N ASN A 291 5.46 4.07 -7.31
CA ASN A 291 5.50 5.44 -6.78
C ASN A 291 6.70 6.22 -7.32
N PHE A 292 7.90 5.61 -7.28
CA PHE A 292 9.12 6.22 -7.83
C PHE A 292 8.94 6.66 -9.28
N MET A 293 8.47 5.75 -10.13
CA MET A 293 8.27 6.01 -11.55
C MET A 293 7.15 7.02 -11.80
N ALA A 294 6.00 6.86 -11.14
CA ALA A 294 4.82 7.69 -11.39
C ALA A 294 5.04 9.14 -10.91
N ILE A 295 5.65 9.33 -9.73
CA ILE A 295 5.92 10.66 -9.18
C ILE A 295 6.98 11.38 -10.03
N LEU A 296 8.09 10.72 -10.39
CA LEU A 296 9.11 11.35 -11.25
C LEU A 296 8.55 11.71 -12.63
N SER A 297 7.71 10.85 -13.21
CA SER A 297 7.03 11.16 -14.48
C SER A 297 6.08 12.37 -14.35
N ALA A 298 5.33 12.45 -13.25
CA ALA A 298 4.46 13.58 -12.94
C ALA A 298 5.24 14.88 -12.73
N LEU A 299 6.39 14.82 -12.04
CA LEU A 299 7.30 15.95 -11.87
C LEU A 299 7.86 16.43 -13.22
N GLY A 300 8.16 15.51 -14.15
CA GLY A 300 8.50 15.84 -15.53
C GLY A 300 7.40 16.63 -16.24
N LYS A 301 6.15 16.17 -16.14
CA LYS A 301 4.97 16.86 -16.70
C LYS A 301 4.74 18.24 -16.09
N ILE A 302 5.06 18.41 -14.80
CA ILE A 302 5.04 19.71 -14.12
C ILE A 302 6.14 20.60 -14.70
N ALA A 303 7.36 20.08 -14.85
CA ALA A 303 8.52 20.83 -15.34
C ALA A 303 8.30 21.41 -16.75
N ASP A 304 7.76 20.61 -17.67
CA ASP A 304 7.55 20.97 -19.08
C ASP A 304 6.14 21.54 -19.40
N ASN A 305 5.22 21.59 -18.41
CA ASN A 305 3.81 21.97 -18.54
C ASN A 305 2.95 21.05 -19.44
N SER A 306 3.43 19.87 -19.80
CA SER A 306 2.70 18.94 -20.67
C SER A 306 1.42 18.38 -20.05
N LEU A 307 1.22 18.50 -18.73
CA LEU A 307 -0.05 18.16 -18.07
C LEU A 307 -1.26 18.88 -18.70
N THR A 308 -1.06 20.10 -19.21
CA THR A 308 -2.13 20.91 -19.81
C THR A 308 -2.75 20.29 -21.07
N LYS A 309 -2.07 19.30 -21.67
CA LYS A 309 -2.52 18.56 -22.84
C LYS A 309 -3.45 17.40 -22.49
N GLU A 310 -3.50 16.99 -21.22
CA GLU A 310 -4.34 15.87 -20.79
C GLU A 310 -5.82 16.32 -20.74
N ASN A 311 -6.73 15.46 -21.19
CA ASN A 311 -8.16 15.73 -21.09
C ASN A 311 -8.63 15.46 -19.66
N ARG A 312 -9.09 16.49 -18.94
CA ARG A 312 -9.55 16.35 -17.55
C ARG A 312 -10.69 15.34 -17.39
N GLU A 313 -11.56 15.20 -18.40
CA GLU A 313 -12.74 14.31 -18.33
C GLU A 313 -12.34 12.84 -18.24
N ASP A 314 -11.12 12.48 -18.66
CA ASP A 314 -10.59 11.13 -18.52
C ASP A 314 -10.35 10.74 -17.05
N TYR A 315 -10.32 11.71 -16.12
CA TYR A 315 -10.25 11.45 -14.69
C TYR A 315 -11.43 10.61 -14.21
N TYR A 316 -12.64 10.90 -14.70
CA TYR A 316 -13.85 10.18 -14.31
C TYR A 316 -13.97 8.79 -14.93
N LYS A 317 -13.12 8.47 -15.92
CA LYS A 317 -13.00 7.10 -16.47
C LYS A 317 -12.21 6.17 -15.55
N ILE A 318 -11.46 6.73 -14.60
CA ILE A 318 -10.80 5.94 -13.55
C ILE A 318 -11.89 5.45 -12.59
N PRO A 319 -12.01 4.14 -12.34
CA PRO A 319 -13.07 3.61 -11.49
C PRO A 319 -12.85 4.05 -10.04
N GLU A 320 -13.93 4.30 -9.30
CA GLU A 320 -13.84 4.52 -7.85
C GLU A 320 -13.35 3.26 -7.14
N ASN A 321 -12.58 3.44 -6.07
CA ASN A 321 -12.18 2.33 -5.23
C ASN A 321 -13.35 1.87 -4.35
N GLY A 322 -13.32 0.59 -3.95
CA GLY A 322 -14.33 0.05 -3.04
C GLY A 322 -13.83 -1.16 -2.28
N ARG A 323 -14.51 -1.54 -1.20
CA ARG A 323 -14.14 -2.71 -0.38
C ARG A 323 -14.86 -3.95 -0.90
N TRP A 324 -14.45 -4.42 -2.07
CA TRP A 324 -15.05 -5.59 -2.73
C TRP A 324 -14.18 -6.84 -2.68
N VAL A 325 -12.98 -6.77 -2.09
CA VAL A 325 -11.99 -7.84 -2.11
C VAL A 325 -11.62 -8.33 -0.71
N TYR A 326 -11.69 -9.65 -0.50
CA TYR A 326 -11.07 -10.36 0.63
C TYR A 326 -9.65 -10.85 0.28
N ASP A 327 -8.84 -11.18 1.28
CA ASP A 327 -7.51 -11.77 1.05
C ASP A 327 -7.58 -13.20 0.49
N LEU A 328 -8.68 -13.90 0.79
CA LEU A 328 -9.04 -15.21 0.22
C LEU A 328 -10.57 -15.34 0.20
N VAL A 329 -11.12 -15.85 -0.91
CA VAL A 329 -12.49 -16.38 -0.94
C VAL A 329 -12.47 -17.87 -1.25
N VAL A 330 -13.09 -18.68 -0.39
CA VAL A 330 -13.36 -20.09 -0.67
C VAL A 330 -14.80 -20.20 -1.13
N ARG A 331 -15.01 -20.62 -2.38
CA ARG A 331 -16.33 -20.68 -3.03
C ARG A 331 -16.98 -22.04 -2.87
N ASN A 332 -18.31 -22.09 -2.80
CA ASN A 332 -19.11 -23.30 -2.98
C ASN A 332 -18.78 -24.46 -2.02
N ALA A 333 -18.27 -24.17 -0.83
CA ALA A 333 -17.88 -25.21 0.11
C ALA A 333 -19.11 -25.86 0.75
N THR A 334 -19.09 -27.18 0.91
CA THR A 334 -20.12 -27.88 1.70
C THR A 334 -19.79 -27.76 3.18
N VAL A 335 -20.73 -27.23 3.95
CA VAL A 335 -20.61 -27.05 5.40
C VAL A 335 -21.59 -27.98 6.10
N ARG A 336 -21.11 -28.69 7.12
CA ARG A 336 -21.93 -29.55 7.98
C ARG A 336 -22.04 -28.95 9.37
N GLN A 337 -23.26 -28.69 9.83
CA GLN A 337 -23.52 -28.14 11.15
C GLN A 337 -24.81 -28.74 11.71
N SER A 338 -24.76 -29.23 12.96
CA SER A 338 -25.92 -29.79 13.67
C SER A 338 -26.70 -30.85 12.85
N GLY A 339 -25.98 -31.75 12.18
CA GLY A 339 -26.56 -32.83 11.37
C GLY A 339 -27.13 -32.39 10.01
N LYS A 340 -27.08 -31.11 9.66
CA LYS A 340 -27.53 -30.56 8.37
C LYS A 340 -26.34 -30.16 7.51
N SER A 341 -26.53 -30.17 6.20
CA SER A 341 -25.55 -29.72 5.21
C SER A 341 -26.09 -28.53 4.42
N PHE A 342 -25.23 -27.58 4.10
CA PHE A 342 -25.53 -26.46 3.21
C PHE A 342 -24.27 -26.03 2.47
N THR A 343 -24.42 -25.20 1.44
CA THR A 343 -23.31 -24.62 0.68
C THR A 343 -23.08 -23.19 1.12
N ALA A 344 -21.81 -22.79 1.27
CA ALA A 344 -21.43 -21.42 1.60
C ALA A 344 -20.09 -21.04 0.97
N ASP A 345 -19.95 -19.74 0.69
CA ASP A 345 -18.68 -19.08 0.46
C ASP A 345 -18.11 -18.55 1.78
N LEU A 346 -16.78 -18.45 1.87
CA LEU A 346 -16.07 -17.93 3.03
C LEU A 346 -15.15 -16.80 2.59
N GLY A 347 -15.37 -15.60 3.13
CA GLY A 347 -14.53 -14.43 2.94
C GLY A 347 -13.52 -14.35 4.09
N ILE A 348 -12.23 -14.38 3.76
CA ILE A 348 -11.15 -14.48 4.74
C ILE A 348 -10.21 -13.28 4.59
N ASN A 349 -9.94 -12.60 5.71
CA ASN A 349 -8.93 -11.56 5.77
C ASN A 349 -7.74 -12.00 6.60
N ARG A 350 -6.56 -11.67 6.11
CA ARG A 350 -5.26 -11.83 6.77
C ARG A 350 -4.94 -10.53 7.48
N ASN A 351 -5.26 -10.45 8.76
CA ASN A 351 -5.03 -9.23 9.54
C ASN A 351 -3.61 -9.23 10.12
N GLU A 352 -2.90 -8.12 9.96
CA GLU A 352 -1.55 -7.98 10.48
C GLU A 352 -1.57 -7.69 11.98
N VAL A 353 -0.70 -8.39 12.71
CA VAL A 353 -0.44 -8.16 14.13
C VAL A 353 1.02 -7.75 14.30
N SER A 354 1.21 -6.55 14.83
CA SER A 354 2.54 -5.99 15.08
C SER A 354 3.27 -6.74 16.19
N TYR A 355 4.58 -6.91 16.02
CA TYR A 355 5.46 -7.19 17.14
C TYR A 355 5.49 -5.99 18.09
N SER A 356 5.95 -6.19 19.33
CA SER A 356 5.99 -5.13 20.36
C SER A 356 6.74 -3.87 19.95
N ASN A 357 7.79 -3.98 19.13
CA ASN A 357 8.56 -2.86 18.60
C ASN A 357 8.07 -2.37 17.21
N ALA A 358 6.99 -2.97 16.69
CA ALA A 358 6.38 -2.65 15.41
C ALA A 358 7.35 -2.61 14.21
N THR A 359 8.45 -3.37 14.23
CA THR A 359 9.36 -3.50 13.07
C THR A 359 9.03 -4.72 12.20
N LYS A 360 8.28 -5.67 12.75
CA LYS A 360 7.79 -6.87 12.06
C LYS A 360 6.32 -7.10 12.37
N PHE A 361 5.71 -8.00 11.63
CA PHE A 361 4.34 -8.47 11.86
C PHE A 361 4.21 -9.95 11.54
N PHE A 362 3.13 -10.52 12.03
CA PHE A 362 2.60 -11.80 11.58
C PHE A 362 1.11 -11.60 11.26
N TYR A 363 0.47 -12.63 10.73
CA TYR A 363 -0.94 -12.61 10.37
C TYR A 363 -1.74 -13.38 11.41
N TYR A 364 -2.88 -12.82 11.79
CA TYR A 364 -3.94 -13.49 12.50
C TYR A 364 -5.19 -13.37 11.64
N SER A 365 -5.52 -14.43 10.91
CA SER A 365 -6.54 -14.40 9.88
C SER A 365 -7.88 -14.92 10.40
N LYS A 366 -8.97 -14.28 9.97
CA LYS A 366 -10.33 -14.65 10.36
C LYS A 366 -11.21 -14.90 9.15
N ILE A 367 -12.22 -15.74 9.34
CA ILE A 367 -13.39 -15.80 8.45
C ILE A 367 -14.25 -14.57 8.79
N GLU A 368 -14.22 -13.58 7.91
CA GLU A 368 -14.89 -12.29 8.08
C GLU A 368 -16.31 -12.28 7.54
N ASP A 369 -16.59 -13.15 6.58
CA ASP A 369 -17.93 -13.33 6.03
C ASP A 369 -18.16 -14.78 5.62
N PHE A 370 -19.42 -15.20 5.61
CA PHE A 370 -19.84 -16.59 5.49
C PHE A 370 -21.26 -16.67 4.92
N GLY A 371 -21.42 -17.18 3.70
CA GLY A 371 -22.73 -17.24 3.04
C GLY A 371 -22.63 -17.04 1.53
N ASP A 372 -23.51 -16.23 0.97
CA ASP A 372 -23.46 -15.86 -0.45
C ASP A 372 -22.53 -14.66 -0.66
N LEU A 373 -21.34 -14.93 -1.23
CA LEU A 373 -20.35 -13.90 -1.56
C LEU A 373 -20.21 -13.68 -3.06
N HIS A 374 -21.17 -14.12 -3.90
CA HIS A 374 -21.14 -13.86 -5.35
C HIS A 374 -20.87 -12.39 -5.74
N PRO A 375 -21.31 -11.36 -4.96
CA PRO A 375 -21.06 -9.97 -5.32
C PRO A 375 -19.70 -9.42 -4.85
N GLN A 376 -18.93 -10.19 -4.07
CA GLN A 376 -17.58 -9.87 -3.61
C GLN A 376 -16.54 -10.76 -4.30
N TYR A 377 -15.27 -10.43 -4.15
CA TYR A 377 -14.14 -11.09 -4.80
C TYR A 377 -13.07 -11.49 -3.79
N GLY A 378 -12.21 -12.43 -4.15
CA GLY A 378 -10.95 -12.69 -3.46
C GLY A 378 -9.75 -12.23 -4.29
N SER A 379 -8.74 -11.64 -3.65
CA SER A 379 -7.41 -11.49 -4.28
C SER A 379 -6.77 -12.85 -4.57
N GLN A 380 -7.20 -13.86 -3.82
CA GLN A 380 -7.08 -15.28 -4.12
C GLN A 380 -8.46 -15.92 -4.01
N GLU A 381 -8.82 -16.79 -4.96
CA GLU A 381 -10.04 -17.60 -4.89
C GLU A 381 -9.72 -19.10 -4.95
N LEU A 382 -10.53 -19.89 -4.26
CA LEU A 382 -10.49 -21.35 -4.29
C LEU A 382 -11.92 -21.87 -4.52
N ASP A 383 -12.17 -22.57 -5.62
CA ASP A 383 -13.44 -23.28 -5.81
C ASP A 383 -13.45 -24.60 -5.02
N ALA A 384 -14.26 -24.63 -3.97
CA ALA A 384 -14.45 -25.78 -3.10
C ALA A 384 -15.74 -26.56 -3.42
N LYS A 385 -16.28 -26.43 -4.64
CA LYS A 385 -17.43 -27.24 -5.08
C LYS A 385 -17.17 -28.74 -4.92
N GLY A 386 -18.05 -29.40 -4.15
CA GLY A 386 -17.94 -30.82 -3.82
C GLY A 386 -16.91 -31.15 -2.74
N TYR A 387 -16.22 -30.16 -2.17
CA TYR A 387 -15.42 -30.31 -0.97
C TYR A 387 -16.24 -29.98 0.27
N THR A 388 -16.05 -30.76 1.33
CA THR A 388 -16.62 -30.50 2.65
C THR A 388 -15.58 -29.84 3.53
N ILE A 389 -15.98 -28.76 4.21
CA ILE A 389 -15.17 -28.13 5.26
C ILE A 389 -15.23 -29.00 6.50
N GLU A 390 -14.07 -29.38 7.02
CA GLU A 390 -13.93 -30.02 8.32
C GLU A 390 -12.95 -29.22 9.19
N LYS A 391 -13.21 -29.20 10.49
CA LYS A 391 -12.24 -28.66 11.46
C LYS A 391 -10.94 -29.49 11.42
N GLY A 392 -9.82 -28.81 11.59
CA GLY A 392 -8.55 -29.51 11.76
C GLY A 392 -8.45 -30.24 13.10
N LYS A 393 -7.65 -31.29 13.13
CA LYS A 393 -7.37 -32.11 14.32
C LYS A 393 -6.14 -31.60 15.07
N VAL A 394 -6.05 -32.00 16.34
CA VAL A 394 -4.84 -31.84 17.15
C VAL A 394 -4.01 -33.11 17.05
N TYR A 395 -2.72 -32.97 16.75
CA TYR A 395 -1.78 -34.08 16.77
C TYR A 395 -1.64 -34.62 18.20
N PRO A 396 -1.73 -35.95 18.43
CA PRO A 396 -1.81 -36.52 19.78
C PRO A 396 -0.53 -36.33 20.60
N THR A 397 0.64 -36.22 19.95
CA THR A 397 1.91 -36.04 20.64
C THR A 397 2.15 -34.57 20.99
N ALA A 398 2.46 -34.31 22.26
CA ALA A 398 2.90 -33.01 22.73
C ALA A 398 4.43 -32.87 22.68
N TYR A 399 4.92 -31.64 22.47
CA TYR A 399 6.35 -31.33 22.33
C TYR A 399 6.81 -30.32 23.37
N LYS A 400 8.09 -30.36 23.74
CA LYS A 400 8.61 -29.50 24.83
C LYS A 400 8.77 -28.04 24.42
N ASN A 401 8.98 -27.78 23.13
CA ASN A 401 9.26 -26.45 22.61
C ASN A 401 8.90 -26.33 21.12
N VAL A 402 8.85 -25.08 20.64
CA VAL A 402 8.53 -24.75 19.24
C VAL A 402 9.58 -25.29 18.25
N SER A 403 10.84 -25.44 18.67
CA SER A 403 11.93 -25.96 17.83
C SER A 403 11.78 -27.45 17.51
N GLU A 404 11.18 -28.24 18.40
CA GLU A 404 10.82 -29.62 18.09
C GLU A 404 9.66 -29.67 17.09
N ILE A 405 8.67 -28.79 17.24
CA ILE A 405 7.50 -28.71 16.35
C ILE A 405 7.91 -28.24 14.94
N SER A 406 8.87 -27.32 14.82
CA SER A 406 9.33 -26.83 13.51
C SER A 406 10.06 -27.89 12.67
N LYS A 407 10.47 -29.01 13.27
CA LYS A 407 11.09 -30.15 12.58
C LYS A 407 10.09 -31.16 12.04
N LEU A 408 8.80 -31.01 12.37
CA LEU A 408 7.76 -31.93 11.91
C LEU A 408 7.50 -31.75 10.41
N ASN A 409 7.21 -32.86 9.73
CA ASN A 409 6.76 -32.80 8.34
C ASN A 409 5.30 -32.32 8.29
N ALA A 410 5.12 -31.02 8.07
CA ALA A 410 3.79 -30.41 8.01
C ALA A 410 2.89 -31.06 6.95
N LEU A 411 3.43 -31.49 5.81
CA LEU A 411 2.64 -32.13 4.75
C LEU A 411 2.00 -33.43 5.23
N ASP A 412 2.76 -34.29 5.92
CA ASP A 412 2.27 -35.57 6.42
C ASP A 412 1.18 -35.38 7.49
N LEU A 413 1.35 -34.38 8.35
CA LEU A 413 0.36 -34.02 9.37
C LEU A 413 -0.93 -33.50 8.73
N LEU A 414 -0.82 -32.57 7.77
CA LEU A 414 -1.97 -31.99 7.08
C LEU A 414 -2.74 -33.04 6.25
N ARG A 415 -2.06 -33.99 5.62
CA ARG A 415 -2.70 -35.13 4.91
C ARG A 415 -3.51 -36.03 5.83
N GLN A 416 -3.17 -36.09 7.11
CA GLN A 416 -3.92 -36.82 8.14
C GLN A 416 -5.01 -35.94 8.81
N GLY A 417 -5.06 -34.66 8.45
CA GLY A 417 -6.00 -33.66 8.96
C GLY A 417 -5.54 -32.98 10.25
N TYR A 418 -4.28 -33.15 10.66
CA TYR A 418 -3.72 -32.45 11.82
C TYR A 418 -3.27 -31.06 11.42
N THR A 419 -3.89 -30.03 12.00
CA THR A 419 -3.54 -28.62 11.79
C THR A 419 -3.03 -27.94 13.06
N TYR A 420 -3.16 -28.61 14.22
CA TYR A 420 -2.72 -28.15 15.53
C TYR A 420 -1.73 -29.14 16.14
N VAL A 421 -0.71 -28.62 16.83
CA VAL A 421 0.24 -29.37 17.65
C VAL A 421 0.26 -28.76 19.05
N ARG A 422 0.50 -29.56 20.09
CA ARG A 422 0.43 -29.09 21.48
C ARG A 422 1.82 -28.98 22.11
N LEU A 423 2.01 -27.93 22.92
CA LEU A 423 3.14 -27.87 23.84
C LEU A 423 2.85 -28.63 25.14
N ALA A 424 3.86 -29.34 25.66
CA ALA A 424 3.81 -30.06 26.92
C ALA A 424 3.58 -29.11 28.12
N ALA A 425 3.05 -29.62 29.23
CA ALA A 425 2.66 -28.79 30.38
C ALA A 425 3.83 -28.10 31.09
N ASP A 426 5.02 -28.70 31.04
CA ASP A 426 6.29 -28.18 31.57
C ASP A 426 7.03 -27.26 30.59
N SER A 427 6.46 -27.02 29.39
CA SER A 427 7.05 -26.10 28.43
C SER A 427 7.03 -24.66 28.99
N ASN A 428 8.18 -23.98 28.94
CA ASN A 428 8.31 -22.62 29.45
C ASN A 428 7.66 -21.61 28.49
N THR A 429 6.33 -21.52 28.52
CA THR A 429 5.51 -20.70 27.61
C THR A 429 5.54 -19.21 27.93
N ARG A 430 5.89 -18.82 29.16
CA ARG A 430 6.00 -17.42 29.60
C ARG A 430 7.04 -16.62 28.82
N ALA A 431 8.04 -17.28 28.24
CA ALA A 431 9.14 -16.65 27.51
C ALA A 431 8.93 -16.53 26.00
N LEU A 432 7.86 -17.10 25.43
CA LEU A 432 7.88 -17.39 23.99
C LEU A 432 7.88 -16.14 23.11
N GLY A 433 7.24 -15.03 23.49
CA GLY A 433 7.20 -13.75 22.73
C GLY A 433 6.67 -13.83 21.28
N LEU A 434 6.56 -15.05 20.75
CA LEU A 434 6.21 -15.46 19.41
C LEU A 434 4.78 -15.95 19.46
N TYR A 435 3.94 -15.30 18.67
CA TYR A 435 2.53 -15.62 18.50
C TYR A 435 2.27 -16.31 17.16
N PHE A 436 3.32 -16.75 16.45
CA PHE A 436 3.26 -17.38 15.14
C PHE A 436 4.33 -18.44 14.90
N THR A 437 4.15 -19.23 13.85
CA THR A 437 5.03 -20.32 13.44
C THR A 437 5.49 -20.13 12.00
N THR A 438 6.73 -20.53 11.68
CA THR A 438 7.20 -20.56 10.28
C THR A 438 6.71 -21.79 9.52
N THR A 439 6.05 -22.73 10.20
CA THR A 439 5.39 -23.89 9.60
C THR A 439 3.88 -23.67 9.52
N PRO A 440 3.18 -24.28 8.55
CA PRO A 440 1.73 -24.15 8.43
C PRO A 440 0.99 -25.09 9.39
N LEU A 441 1.29 -24.95 10.69
CA LEU A 441 0.66 -25.66 11.79
C LEU A 441 0.48 -24.69 12.96
N HIS A 442 -0.69 -24.71 13.59
CA HIS A 442 -0.92 -23.97 14.82
C HIS A 442 -0.27 -24.70 16.00
N ILE A 443 0.16 -23.93 17.00
CA ILE A 443 0.68 -24.46 18.25
C ILE A 443 -0.25 -24.04 19.37
N LEU A 444 -0.81 -25.02 20.08
CA LEU A 444 -1.62 -24.80 21.27
C LEU A 444 -0.73 -24.84 22.50
N ARG A 445 -0.74 -23.78 23.31
CA ARG A 445 -0.13 -23.78 24.65
C ARG A 445 -0.82 -24.81 25.54
N SER A 446 -0.12 -25.20 26.61
CA SER A 446 -0.69 -26.08 27.63
C SER A 446 -2.00 -25.51 28.17
N GLY A 447 -3.03 -26.36 28.28
CA GLY A 447 -4.36 -25.96 28.73
C GLY A 447 -5.24 -25.23 27.70
N GLN A 448 -4.69 -24.79 26.56
CA GLN A 448 -5.49 -24.16 25.51
C GLN A 448 -6.36 -25.19 24.78
N ALA A 449 -7.66 -24.94 24.76
CA ALA A 449 -8.61 -25.77 24.03
C ALA A 449 -8.37 -25.62 22.53
N ALA A 450 -8.46 -26.73 21.80
CA ALA A 450 -8.50 -26.66 20.35
C ALA A 450 -9.83 -26.08 19.89
N PRO A 451 -9.87 -25.37 18.76
CA PRO A 451 -11.12 -24.91 18.18
C PRO A 451 -12.14 -26.05 18.04
N SER A 452 -13.35 -25.77 18.49
CA SER A 452 -14.47 -26.72 18.47
C SER A 452 -15.56 -26.21 17.52
N GLY A 453 -16.44 -27.11 17.09
CA GLY A 453 -17.48 -26.79 16.11
C GLY A 453 -17.00 -26.75 14.66
N THR A 454 -17.90 -26.32 13.80
CA THR A 454 -17.68 -26.18 12.36
C THR A 454 -17.04 -24.82 12.09
N PRO A 455 -15.95 -24.73 11.30
CA PRO A 455 -15.35 -23.45 10.93
C PRO A 455 -16.38 -22.49 10.33
N GLY A 456 -16.46 -21.27 10.87
CA GLY A 456 -17.41 -20.26 10.45
C GLY A 456 -17.03 -18.85 10.88
N LEU A 457 -17.99 -17.93 10.77
CA LEU A 457 -17.80 -16.50 11.00
C LEU A 457 -17.08 -16.20 12.33
N GLY A 458 -16.05 -15.35 12.26
CA GLY A 458 -15.25 -14.89 13.40
C GLY A 458 -14.18 -15.87 13.88
N ASN A 459 -14.18 -17.13 13.44
CA ASN A 459 -13.14 -18.09 13.81
C ASN A 459 -11.81 -17.77 13.11
N THR A 460 -10.70 -18.23 13.71
CA THR A 460 -9.41 -18.33 13.01
C THR A 460 -9.62 -19.09 11.72
N ALA A 461 -9.10 -18.58 10.61
CA ALA A 461 -9.29 -19.16 9.28
C ALA A 461 -8.44 -20.43 9.08
N THR A 462 -8.79 -21.49 9.81
CA THR A 462 -8.06 -22.77 9.83
C THR A 462 -9.01 -23.96 9.72
N PHE A 463 -8.91 -24.69 8.61
CA PHE A 463 -9.76 -25.83 8.29
C PHE A 463 -9.17 -26.68 7.16
N ILE A 464 -9.73 -27.86 6.95
CA ILE A 464 -9.38 -28.73 5.83
C ILE A 464 -10.56 -28.84 4.85
N LEU A 465 -10.25 -29.04 3.57
CA LEU A 465 -11.22 -29.30 2.52
C LEU A 465 -11.04 -30.73 2.03
N LYS A 466 -12.09 -31.52 2.23
CA LYS A 466 -12.09 -32.96 1.99
C LYS A 466 -13.10 -33.32 0.91
N LYS A 467 -12.70 -34.21 0.01
CA LYS A 467 -13.55 -34.76 -1.04
C LYS A 467 -13.27 -36.25 -1.16
N ASP A 468 -14.33 -37.06 -1.20
CA ASP A 468 -14.24 -38.53 -1.34
C ASP A 468 -13.28 -39.18 -0.32
N GLY A 469 -13.31 -38.73 0.94
CA GLY A 469 -12.44 -39.25 1.99
C GLY A 469 -11.02 -38.66 2.01
N LYS A 470 -10.56 -38.02 0.92
CA LYS A 470 -9.21 -37.47 0.78
C LYS A 470 -9.18 -35.98 1.10
N ILE A 471 -8.17 -35.55 1.87
CA ILE A 471 -7.89 -34.12 2.10
C ILE A 471 -7.07 -33.61 0.90
N LYS A 472 -7.59 -32.59 0.23
CA LYS A 472 -6.91 -31.97 -0.93
C LYS A 472 -6.29 -30.63 -0.56
N TYR A 473 -7.02 -29.82 0.20
CA TYR A 473 -6.54 -28.51 0.66
C TYR A 473 -6.57 -28.42 2.17
N ALA A 474 -5.60 -27.70 2.72
CA ALA A 474 -5.66 -27.17 4.06
C ALA A 474 -5.62 -25.64 3.98
N VAL A 475 -6.53 -24.96 4.69
CA VAL A 475 -6.43 -23.54 4.95
C VAL A 475 -5.87 -23.39 6.35
N ILE A 476 -4.70 -22.76 6.49
CA ILE A 476 -4.05 -22.56 7.79
C ILE A 476 -3.85 -21.06 7.96
N ASN A 477 -4.48 -20.47 8.99
CA ASN A 477 -4.41 -19.04 9.26
C ASN A 477 -4.67 -18.19 7.99
N GLY A 478 -5.67 -18.58 7.19
CA GLY A 478 -6.07 -17.91 5.95
C GLY A 478 -5.14 -18.14 4.75
N PHE A 479 -4.16 -19.04 4.84
CA PHE A 479 -3.31 -19.44 3.71
C PHE A 479 -3.76 -20.78 3.14
N VAL A 480 -3.98 -20.84 1.82
CA VAL A 480 -4.35 -22.08 1.12
C VAL A 480 -3.11 -22.91 0.80
N HIS A 481 -3.11 -24.16 1.24
CA HIS A 481 -2.14 -25.19 0.89
C HIS A 481 -2.82 -26.27 0.03
N ASP A 482 -2.36 -26.43 -1.21
CA ASP A 482 -2.67 -27.63 -2.01
C ASP A 482 -1.72 -28.75 -1.58
N LEU A 483 -2.27 -29.86 -1.08
CA LEU A 483 -1.46 -30.96 -0.53
C LEU A 483 -0.82 -31.85 -1.60
N ASP A 484 -1.19 -31.68 -2.87
CA ASP A 484 -0.49 -32.32 -4.00
C ASP A 484 0.62 -31.40 -4.56
N ASN A 485 0.55 -30.08 -4.32
CA ASN A 485 1.58 -29.10 -4.70
C ASN A 485 1.97 -28.23 -3.50
N PHE A 486 2.45 -28.89 -2.44
CA PHE A 486 2.68 -28.27 -1.15
C PHE A 486 4.00 -27.50 -1.10
N SER A 487 3.95 -26.28 -0.55
CA SER A 487 5.13 -25.53 -0.13
C SER A 487 5.02 -25.22 1.35
N ALA A 488 6.06 -25.59 2.11
CA ALA A 488 6.16 -25.32 3.54
C ALA A 488 6.39 -23.82 3.83
N GLU A 489 6.91 -23.07 2.86
CA GLU A 489 7.25 -21.64 2.99
C GLU A 489 6.04 -20.73 2.78
N LYS A 490 4.92 -21.28 2.29
CA LYS A 490 3.72 -20.50 1.97
C LYS A 490 2.85 -20.31 3.22
N GLY A 491 2.92 -19.14 3.85
CA GLY A 491 2.05 -18.83 5.00
C GLY A 491 2.61 -19.33 6.33
N GLN A 492 1.79 -19.26 7.38
CA GLN A 492 2.23 -19.45 8.77
C GLN A 492 1.06 -19.86 9.66
N GLY A 493 1.33 -20.67 10.68
CA GLY A 493 0.39 -20.89 11.79
C GLY A 493 0.53 -19.83 12.89
N ILE A 494 -0.35 -19.92 13.90
CA ILE A 494 -0.26 -19.10 15.12
C ILE A 494 0.01 -19.94 16.38
N VAL A 495 0.59 -19.30 17.38
CA VAL A 495 0.74 -19.88 18.73
C VAL A 495 -0.38 -19.32 19.60
N GLU A 496 -1.35 -20.18 19.94
CA GLU A 496 -2.55 -19.86 20.73
C GLU A 496 -2.34 -20.20 22.22
#